data_AF-A0A928ZWB3-F1
#
_entry.id   AF-A0A928ZWB3-F1
#
_cell.length_a   1.000
_cell.length_b   1.000
_cell.length_c   1.000
_cell.angle_alpha   90.00
_cell.angle_beta   90.00
_cell.angle_gamma   90.00
#
_symmetry.space_group_name_H-M   'P 1'
#
loop_
_entity.id
_entity.type
_entity.pdbx_description
1 polymer ?
#
loop_
_entity_poly.entity_id
_entity_poly.type
_entity_poly.pdbx_seq_one_letter_code
_entity_poly.pdbx_strand_id
1 'polypeptide(L)' 'MLVSGSQGADLRGADLNDAFMFDANLSDANLSGAKVGGRGGLDVAKLCRTTLPESFLLQVLNNNRDCEKLNIENHTR' A
#
# COMPACT_ATOMS: atom_id res chain seq x y z
N MET A 1 -8.64 -11.89 0.16
CA MET A 1 -9.47 -10.78 -0.38
C MET A 1 -8.70 -10.12 -1.50
N LEU A 2 -9.31 -9.87 -2.67
CA LEU A 2 -8.67 -9.06 -3.71
C LEU A 2 -8.94 -7.59 -3.41
N VAL A 3 -7.88 -6.78 -3.28
CA VAL A 3 -8.01 -5.33 -3.13
C VAL A 3 -7.59 -4.69 -4.45
N SER A 4 -8.56 -4.32 -5.26
CA SER A 4 -8.34 -3.66 -6.55
C SER A 4 -9.04 -2.30 -6.56
N GLY A 5 -8.26 -1.22 -6.39
CA GLY A 5 -8.78 0.15 -6.40
C GLY A 5 -9.37 0.58 -5.07
N SER A 6 -8.56 1.24 -4.24
CA SER A 6 -8.93 1.73 -2.92
C SER A 6 -8.36 3.14 -2.71
N GLN A 7 -8.37 3.94 -3.77
CA GLN A 7 -7.92 5.33 -3.71
C GLN A 7 -8.82 6.11 -2.74
N GLY A 8 -8.22 6.77 -1.75
CA GLY A 8 -8.93 7.50 -0.70
C GLY A 8 -9.74 6.61 0.26
N ALA A 9 -9.53 5.29 0.26
CA ALA A 9 -10.29 4.39 1.10
C ALA A 9 -9.90 4.51 2.59
N ASP A 10 -10.90 4.44 3.46
CA ASP A 10 -10.70 4.29 4.91
C ASP A 10 -10.62 2.80 5.24
N LEU A 11 -9.40 2.30 5.45
CA LEU A 11 -9.09 0.91 5.78
C LEU A 11 -8.52 0.78 7.20
N ARG A 12 -8.87 1.73 8.07
CA ARG A 12 -8.39 1.73 9.46
C ARG A 12 -8.80 0.45 10.19
N GLY A 13 -7.84 -0.22 10.81
CA GLY A 13 -8.08 -1.46 11.55
C GLY A 13 -8.45 -2.69 10.69
N ALA A 14 -8.42 -2.57 9.36
CA ALA A 14 -8.76 -3.68 8.47
C ALA A 14 -7.79 -4.86 8.62
N ASP A 15 -8.31 -6.09 8.56
CA ASP A 15 -7.47 -7.28 8.49
C ASP A 15 -7.12 -7.60 7.03
N LEU A 16 -5.86 -7.42 6.69
CA LEU A 16 -5.30 -7.55 5.34
C LEU A 16 -4.19 -8.62 5.28
N ASN A 17 -4.07 -9.49 6.30
CA ASN A 17 -2.99 -10.47 6.38
C ASN A 17 -2.91 -11.41 5.17
N ASP A 18 -4.06 -11.72 4.54
CA ASP A 18 -4.19 -12.56 3.35
C ASP A 18 -4.82 -11.81 2.16
N ALA A 19 -4.64 -10.50 2.12
CA ALA A 19 -5.11 -9.69 1.00
C ALA A 19 -4.12 -9.76 -0.17
N PHE A 20 -4.65 -10.01 -1.37
CA PHE A 20 -3.90 -9.88 -2.62
C PHE A 20 -4.06 -8.43 -3.09
N MET A 21 -2.98 -7.65 -2.99
CA MET A 21 -2.95 -6.22 -3.36
C MET A 21 -2.05 -5.95 -4.57
N PHE A 22 -1.80 -6.97 -5.40
CA PHE A 22 -0.97 -6.83 -6.59
C PHE A 22 -1.55 -5.73 -7.51
N ASP A 23 -0.74 -4.71 -7.82
CA ASP A 23 -1.15 -3.52 -8.61
C ASP A 23 -2.35 -2.74 -8.01
N ALA A 24 -2.57 -2.84 -6.70
CA ALA A 24 -3.63 -2.09 -6.03
C ALA A 24 -3.30 -0.59 -6.02
N ASN A 25 -4.26 0.25 -6.41
CA ASN A 25 -4.16 1.69 -6.19
C ASN A 25 -4.68 2.06 -4.79
N LEU A 26 -3.77 2.28 -3.85
CA LEU A 26 -4.07 2.71 -2.48
C LEU A 26 -3.78 4.20 -2.25
N SER A 27 -3.62 4.98 -3.33
CA SER A 27 -3.32 6.40 -3.22
C SER A 27 -4.31 7.11 -2.28
N ASP A 28 -3.84 7.98 -1.38
CA ASP A 28 -4.64 8.70 -0.39
C ASP A 28 -5.41 7.81 0.62
N ALA A 29 -5.17 6.49 0.66
CA ALA A 29 -5.83 5.59 1.59
C ALA A 29 -5.28 5.70 3.01
N ASN A 30 -6.11 5.32 4.00
CA ASN A 30 -5.74 5.25 5.40
C ASN A 30 -5.71 3.81 5.91
N LEU A 31 -4.52 3.25 6.11
CA LEU A 31 -4.29 1.91 6.66
C LEU A 31 -3.88 1.94 8.13
N SER A 32 -4.12 3.04 8.86
CA SER A 32 -3.77 3.14 10.28
C SER A 32 -4.39 1.98 11.08
N GLY A 33 -3.57 1.26 11.84
CA GLY A 33 -3.99 0.08 12.61
C GLY A 33 -4.38 -1.15 11.78
N ALA A 34 -4.28 -1.11 10.45
CA ALA A 34 -4.54 -2.27 9.61
C ALA A 34 -3.51 -3.38 9.87
N LYS A 35 -3.98 -4.63 9.90
CA LYS A 35 -3.11 -5.80 10.05
C LYS A 35 -2.67 -6.25 8.66
N VAL A 36 -1.44 -5.93 8.29
CA VAL A 36 -0.86 -6.33 7.01
C VAL A 36 0.26 -7.32 7.27
N GLY A 37 0.06 -8.56 6.83
CA GLY A 37 1.02 -9.64 6.96
C GLY A 37 2.13 -9.47 5.94
N GLY A 38 3.36 -9.89 6.28
CA GLY A 38 4.59 -9.64 5.49
C GLY A 38 4.64 -10.19 4.06
N ARG A 39 3.52 -10.69 3.51
CA ARG A 39 3.37 -11.12 2.10
C ARG A 39 2.28 -10.35 1.34
N GLY A 40 1.58 -9.40 1.96
CA GLY A 40 0.37 -8.76 1.45
C GLY A 40 0.53 -7.77 0.28
N GLY A 41 1.67 -7.74 -0.42
CA GLY A 41 1.76 -7.04 -1.71
C GLY A 41 1.82 -5.50 -1.66
N LEU A 42 2.09 -4.89 -0.50
CA LEU A 42 2.28 -3.42 -0.44
C LEU A 42 3.50 -2.94 -1.23
N ASP A 43 4.45 -3.83 -1.50
CA ASP A 43 5.65 -3.60 -2.32
C ASP A 43 5.33 -3.37 -3.81
N VAL A 44 4.16 -3.80 -4.26
CA VAL A 44 3.68 -3.65 -5.65
C VAL A 44 2.40 -2.81 -5.77
N ALA A 45 1.88 -2.31 -4.65
CA ALA A 45 0.75 -1.39 -4.63
C ALA A 45 1.22 0.06 -4.83
N LYS A 46 0.36 0.91 -5.40
CA LYS A 46 0.61 2.36 -5.48
C LYS A 46 0.26 3.02 -4.15
N LEU A 47 1.25 3.57 -3.47
CA LEU A 47 1.11 4.13 -2.11
C LEU A 47 1.16 5.65 -2.04
N CYS A 48 0.87 6.36 -3.11
CA CYS A 48 0.84 7.83 -3.13
C CYS A 48 0.05 8.43 -1.95
N ARG A 49 0.69 9.24 -1.10
CA ARG A 49 0.07 9.88 0.09
C ARG A 49 -0.74 8.91 0.98
N THR A 50 -0.33 7.65 1.04
CA THR A 50 -1.02 6.63 1.86
C THR A 50 -0.57 6.73 3.31
N THR A 51 -1.48 6.55 4.27
CA THR A 51 -1.11 6.39 5.68
C THR A 51 -0.91 4.90 5.97
N LEU A 52 0.33 4.48 6.30
CA LEU A 52 0.65 3.07 6.61
C LEU A 52 0.32 2.68 8.06
N PRO A 53 0.11 1.39 8.35
CA PRO A 53 -0.11 0.91 9.72
C PRO A 53 1.15 1.02 10.57
N GLU A 54 0.97 1.16 11.88
CA GLU A 54 2.08 1.31 12.84
C GLU A 54 3.06 0.13 12.82
N SER A 55 2.57 -1.08 12.51
CA SER A 55 3.40 -2.27 12.34
C SER A 55 4.44 -2.13 11.22
N PHE A 56 4.22 -1.22 10.27
CA PHE A 56 5.14 -0.90 9.19
C PHE A 56 6.12 0.24 9.54
N LEU A 57 5.85 1.02 10.60
CA LEU A 57 6.70 2.15 11.03
C LEU A 57 8.04 1.71 11.63
N LEU A 58 8.21 0.42 11.93
CA LEU A 58 9.49 -0.16 12.37
C LEU A 58 10.49 -0.35 11.20
N GLN A 59 10.02 -0.27 9.96
CA GLN A 59 10.88 -0.26 8.77
C GLN A 59 10.76 1.11 8.11
N VAL A 60 11.86 1.86 8.13
CA VAL A 60 12.01 3.22 7.57
C VAL A 60 11.69 3.22 6.07
N LEU A 61 10.42 3.30 5.69
CA LEU A 61 9.98 3.23 4.30
C LEU A 61 8.98 4.34 4.02
N ASN A 62 9.39 5.21 3.12
CA ASN A 62 8.63 6.29 2.53
C ASN A 62 7.18 5.85 2.24
N ASN A 63 6.22 6.36 3.02
CA ASN A 63 4.78 6.13 2.85
C ASN A 63 4.27 6.60 1.48
N ASN A 64 5.11 7.30 0.70
CA ASN A 64 4.81 7.90 -0.60
C ASN A 64 5.65 7.28 -1.74
N ARG A 65 5.88 5.95 -1.68
CA ARG A 65 6.86 5.21 -2.51
C ARG A 65 6.80 5.50 -4.02
N ASP A 66 5.61 5.69 -4.59
CA ASP A 66 5.42 5.79 -6.05
C ASP A 66 5.05 7.19 -6.55
N CYS A 67 4.98 8.18 -5.64
CA CYS A 67 4.51 9.53 -5.98
C CYS A 67 5.63 10.50 -6.35
N GLU A 68 6.85 10.25 -5.87
CA GLU A 68 8.06 10.94 -6.31
C GLU A 68 8.71 10.24 -7.52
N LYS A 69 8.20 9.06 -7.91
CA LYS A 69 8.72 8.24 -9.00
C LYS A 69 7.65 7.98 -10.07
N LEU A 70 7.30 9.03 -10.81
CA LEU A 70 6.72 8.90 -12.15
C LEU A 70 7.68 9.47 -13.20
N ASN A 71 8.93 9.02 -13.16
CA ASN A 71 9.72 8.76 -14.37
C ASN A 71 9.99 7.26 -14.40
N ILE A 72 8.92 6.48 -14.57
CA ILE A 72 9.03 5.02 -14.75
C ILE A 72 9.65 4.83 -16.13
N GLU A 73 10.98 4.80 -16.19
CA GLU A 73 11.65 3.97 -17.18
C GLU A 73 11.13 2.55 -16.99
N ASN A 74 10.31 2.11 -17.95
CA ASN A 74 10.15 0.73 -18.38
C ASN A 74 10.61 -0.34 -17.38
N HIS A 75 9.74 -0.74 -16.45
CA HIS A 75 9.75 -2.13 -16.01
C HIS A 75 8.67 -2.91 -16.76
N THR A 76 8.88 -2.97 -18.08
CA THR A 76 8.30 -3.97 -18.96
C THR A 76 9.23 -5.19 -18.92
N ARG A 77 8.98 -6.10 -17.98
CA ARG A 77 9.06 -7.57 -18.07
C ARG A 77 9.19 -8.20 -16.69
#